data_AF-A0A9W6TRJ9-F1
#
_entry.id   AF-A0A9W6TRJ9-F1
#
_cell.length_a   1.000
_cell.length_b   1.000
_cell.length_c   1.000
_cell.angle_alpha   90.00
_cell.angle_beta   90.00
_cell.angle_gamma   90.00
#
_symmetry.space_group_name_H-M   'P 1'
#
loop_
_entity.id
_entity.type
_entity.pdbx_description
1 polymer ?
#
loop_
_entity_poly.entity_id
_entity_poly.type
_entity_poly.pdbx_seq_one_letter_code
_entity_poly.pdbx_strand_id
1 'polypeptide(L)'
;MSSSLQRWLQPYFVIADVETAIEQEGEDNAETPYVSTESYLRRLRECPQSLIEIFNSCWKTTKLFHAYVLSEHCGWGEKQSAKHAEEDTFGKYSSAGSGTRWVILQDCIAKTVHLSLRLGKVGRLSVDSVEHVDDIMRSLAVMQINDGHEASEDDAAVQLPKDHVEVTVNAGTDGWVATMENCRKAAQMKDWAAVLRAYPQFSDKDSLCCFRVGVLCAAWNAERSDMHQLEDALLELDCVGSLQMKVAMAAYIWEKYIRVHVVTLITFWEESAAGKKPQRGLQPQVARRFFGIIRNLLTTLLTAAKAISTARVVSTTYSQGDFESGYDDDTSDADLDSDDDDGDDDETPSRVTRLKMESLTQSVKWRCRVKDLHLIFRQRWPPSHNTSALMQALQNFKLDMISVPQIADHISLIMLLDSFAATSVTPISIVKLFSNNGQCLCHPDSFIMTQSLSLPSEEELNLIRRDRTRFLKELLRHDEALGFALAEAFGLPLDVIREEYVLFLYQSGRDERADLAIEKMQKPERLVLKLGAIARARLSLILRRMKTEAEYAVVMSMLPADVFAWVISDTQPPLEADPLVEKLDLTPSLTSTHYLLLKCLAMIPPTGEEFEKVSAMSQLVKDVISQVKLHS
;
A
#
# COMPACT_ATOMS: atom_id res chain seq x y z
N MET A 1 -23.34 -15.25 -27.56
CA MET A 1 -22.66 -15.42 -26.27
C MET A 1 -23.69 -15.85 -25.24
N SER A 2 -23.62 -17.07 -24.72
CA SER A 2 -24.57 -17.57 -23.72
C SER A 2 -24.28 -16.88 -22.36
N SER A 3 -25.33 -16.60 -21.58
CA SER A 3 -25.21 -15.93 -20.29
C SER A 3 -24.40 -16.82 -19.34
N SER A 4 -23.64 -16.24 -18.40
CA SER A 4 -22.89 -17.05 -17.43
C SER A 4 -23.79 -18.09 -16.74
N LEU A 5 -25.06 -17.76 -16.52
CA LEU A 5 -26.04 -18.65 -15.93
C LEU A 5 -26.62 -19.69 -16.92
N GLN A 6 -26.67 -19.37 -18.21
CA GLN A 6 -27.02 -20.33 -19.27
C GLN A 6 -25.89 -21.34 -19.51
N ARG A 7 -24.61 -20.93 -19.39
CA ARG A 7 -23.47 -21.88 -19.32
C ARG A 7 -23.56 -22.77 -18.08
N TRP A 8 -24.05 -22.21 -17.00
CA TRP A 8 -24.21 -22.89 -15.72
C TRP A 8 -25.30 -23.98 -15.77
N LEU A 9 -26.39 -23.71 -16.51
CA LEU A 9 -27.45 -24.68 -16.79
C LEU A 9 -27.15 -25.60 -17.99
N GLN A 10 -26.17 -25.25 -18.83
CA GLN A 10 -25.82 -25.99 -20.05
C GLN A 10 -25.61 -27.49 -19.83
N PRO A 11 -24.95 -27.99 -18.76
CA PRO A 11 -24.80 -29.43 -18.50
C PRO A 11 -26.12 -30.20 -18.30
N TYR A 12 -27.22 -29.50 -18.04
CA TYR A 12 -28.57 -30.10 -17.97
C TYR A 12 -29.29 -30.11 -19.33
N PHE A 13 -28.83 -29.30 -20.27
CA PHE A 13 -29.46 -29.13 -21.59
C PHE A 13 -28.62 -29.66 -22.74
N VAL A 14 -27.36 -30.08 -22.50
CA VAL A 14 -26.60 -30.89 -23.45
C VAL A 14 -27.19 -32.30 -23.47
N ILE A 15 -28.36 -32.41 -24.08
CA ILE A 15 -28.90 -33.65 -24.59
C ILE A 15 -28.26 -33.79 -25.98
N ALA A 16 -27.40 -34.80 -26.15
CA ALA A 16 -27.08 -35.28 -27.49
C ALA A 16 -28.41 -35.72 -28.13
N ASP A 17 -28.81 -35.01 -29.18
CA ASP A 17 -29.97 -35.24 -30.04
C ASP A 17 -31.31 -35.50 -29.34
N VAL A 18 -32.02 -34.40 -29.07
CA VAL A 18 -33.45 -34.39 -28.71
C VAL A 18 -34.32 -35.04 -29.81
N GLU A 19 -33.83 -35.15 -31.04
CA GLU A 19 -34.59 -35.72 -32.16
C GLU A 19 -34.47 -37.25 -32.31
N THR A 20 -33.44 -37.91 -31.77
CA THR A 20 -33.28 -39.37 -31.95
C THR A 20 -33.82 -40.22 -30.80
N ALA A 21 -34.02 -39.64 -29.61
CA ALA A 21 -34.44 -40.39 -28.43
C ALA A 21 -35.97 -40.48 -28.26
N ILE A 22 -36.75 -39.55 -28.84
CA ILE A 22 -38.22 -39.56 -28.76
C ILE A 22 -38.81 -40.62 -29.70
N GLU A 23 -38.10 -40.97 -30.78
CA GLU A 23 -38.53 -42.03 -31.71
C GLU A 23 -38.30 -43.46 -31.15
N GLN A 24 -37.52 -43.63 -30.08
CA GLN A 24 -37.22 -44.95 -29.51
C GLN A 24 -38.13 -45.37 -28.35
N GLU A 25 -39.01 -44.52 -27.84
CA GLU A 25 -39.99 -44.89 -26.79
C GLU A 25 -41.26 -45.56 -27.37
N GLY A 26 -41.25 -45.92 -28.66
CA GLY A 26 -42.38 -46.52 -29.36
C GLY A 26 -42.39 -48.05 -29.50
N GLU A 27 -41.33 -48.78 -29.12
CA GLU A 27 -41.29 -50.24 -29.32
C GLU A 27 -40.71 -51.01 -28.11
N ASP A 28 -41.59 -51.81 -27.50
CA ASP A 28 -41.41 -52.98 -26.64
C ASP A 28 -40.43 -52.95 -25.43
N ASN A 29 -41.04 -53.08 -24.25
CA ASN A 29 -40.43 -53.47 -22.99
C ASN A 29 -39.90 -54.92 -23.04
N ALA A 30 -38.60 -55.11 -22.83
CA ALA A 30 -37.98 -56.14 -21.97
C ALA A 30 -36.47 -56.13 -22.22
N GLU A 31 -35.65 -56.15 -21.18
CA GLU A 31 -34.18 -56.22 -21.26
C GLU A 31 -33.44 -54.94 -21.69
N THR A 32 -33.61 -53.84 -20.95
CA THR A 32 -32.53 -52.85 -20.85
C THR A 32 -31.73 -53.11 -19.57
N PRO A 33 -30.41 -53.36 -19.67
CA PRO A 33 -29.57 -53.44 -18.48
C PRO A 33 -29.66 -52.08 -17.77
N TYR A 34 -29.63 -52.10 -16.44
CA TYR A 34 -29.66 -50.94 -15.56
C TYR A 34 -28.41 -50.08 -15.80
N VAL A 35 -28.36 -49.37 -16.93
CA VAL A 35 -27.32 -48.39 -17.28
C VAL A 35 -27.46 -47.28 -16.25
N SER A 36 -26.36 -46.98 -15.56
CA SER A 36 -26.26 -46.07 -14.42
C SER A 36 -27.30 -44.94 -14.49
N THR A 37 -28.24 -44.98 -13.55
CA THR A 37 -29.45 -44.17 -13.44
C THR A 37 -29.20 -42.64 -13.40
N GLU A 38 -27.95 -42.18 -13.44
CA GLU A 38 -27.57 -40.78 -13.25
C GLU A 38 -27.72 -39.89 -14.50
N SER A 39 -27.67 -40.46 -15.72
CA SER A 39 -27.86 -39.69 -16.98
C SER A 39 -29.34 -39.59 -17.39
N TYR A 40 -30.17 -40.58 -17.02
CA TYR A 40 -31.61 -40.60 -17.29
C TYR A 40 -32.42 -39.62 -16.42
N LEU A 41 -31.93 -39.28 -15.23
CA LEU A 41 -32.57 -38.34 -14.29
C LEU A 41 -32.57 -36.87 -14.77
N ARG A 42 -32.01 -36.56 -15.95
CA ARG A 42 -31.84 -35.19 -16.47
C ARG A 42 -32.80 -34.84 -17.62
N ARG A 43 -33.83 -35.65 -17.89
CA ARG A 43 -34.91 -35.32 -18.83
C ARG A 43 -36.11 -34.74 -18.07
N LEU A 44 -36.73 -33.68 -18.61
CA LEU A 44 -38.08 -33.26 -18.20
C LEU A 44 -39.07 -34.36 -18.62
N ARG A 45 -39.24 -35.40 -17.80
CA ARG A 45 -40.28 -36.41 -18.05
C ARG A 45 -41.66 -35.80 -17.84
N GLU A 46 -42.57 -36.08 -18.78
CA GLU A 46 -44.02 -35.86 -18.66
C GLU A 46 -44.45 -34.45 -18.21
N CYS A 47 -43.93 -33.41 -18.86
CA CYS A 47 -44.43 -32.05 -18.66
C CYS A 47 -45.64 -31.77 -19.57
N PRO A 48 -46.69 -31.08 -19.08
CA PRO A 48 -47.74 -30.52 -19.93
C PRO A 48 -47.17 -29.71 -21.11
N GLN A 49 -47.82 -29.77 -22.27
CA GLN A 49 -47.36 -29.13 -23.50
C GLN A 49 -47.02 -27.63 -23.32
N SER A 50 -47.78 -26.92 -22.49
CA SER A 50 -47.53 -25.52 -22.16
C SER A 50 -46.20 -25.29 -21.42
N LEU A 51 -45.79 -26.21 -20.53
CA LEU A 51 -44.50 -26.12 -19.85
C LEU A 51 -43.34 -26.43 -20.80
N ILE A 52 -43.55 -27.34 -21.76
CA ILE A 52 -42.57 -27.64 -22.83
C ILE A 52 -42.35 -26.41 -23.71
N GLU A 53 -43.42 -25.68 -24.06
CA GLU A 53 -43.33 -24.44 -24.84
C GLU A 53 -42.61 -23.31 -24.08
N ILE A 54 -42.90 -23.14 -22.78
CA ILE A 54 -42.23 -22.17 -21.92
C ILE A 54 -40.74 -22.52 -21.78
N PHE A 55 -40.43 -23.79 -21.55
CA PHE A 55 -39.06 -24.30 -21.50
C PHE A 55 -38.32 -24.01 -22.81
N ASN A 56 -38.90 -24.40 -23.95
CA ASN A 56 -38.38 -24.19 -25.29
C ASN A 56 -38.13 -22.73 -25.63
N SER A 57 -38.92 -21.82 -25.07
CA SER A 57 -38.76 -20.38 -25.21
C SER A 57 -37.68 -19.82 -24.28
N CYS A 58 -37.61 -20.29 -23.04
CA CYS A 58 -36.69 -19.78 -22.03
C CYS A 58 -35.24 -20.25 -22.27
N TRP A 59 -35.02 -21.52 -22.65
CA TRP A 59 -33.66 -22.06 -22.80
C TRP A 59 -32.86 -21.41 -23.94
N LYS A 60 -33.55 -20.84 -24.94
CA LYS A 60 -32.95 -20.13 -26.07
C LYS A 60 -32.41 -18.75 -25.72
N THR A 61 -32.61 -18.30 -24.48
CA THR A 61 -32.31 -16.92 -24.07
C THR A 61 -31.31 -16.85 -22.92
N THR A 62 -30.65 -15.70 -22.83
CA THR A 62 -29.61 -15.40 -21.84
C THR A 62 -30.15 -14.66 -20.60
N LYS A 63 -31.47 -14.44 -20.53
CA LYS A 63 -32.09 -13.57 -19.51
C LYS A 63 -32.19 -14.27 -18.16
N LEU A 64 -31.79 -13.58 -17.10
CA LEU A 64 -31.80 -14.09 -15.72
C LEU A 64 -33.21 -14.55 -15.28
N PHE A 65 -34.26 -13.80 -15.67
CA PHE A 65 -35.65 -14.17 -15.41
C PHE A 65 -36.06 -15.48 -16.09
N HIS A 66 -35.61 -15.72 -17.33
CA HIS A 66 -35.92 -16.98 -18.02
C HIS A 66 -35.22 -18.16 -17.37
N ALA A 67 -34.06 -17.96 -16.77
CA ALA A 67 -33.40 -19.00 -16.02
C ALA A 67 -34.03 -19.29 -14.65
N TYR A 68 -34.60 -18.28 -13.99
CA TYR A 68 -35.46 -18.48 -12.81
C TYR A 68 -36.66 -19.39 -13.15
N VAL A 69 -37.30 -19.11 -14.29
CA VAL A 69 -38.39 -19.94 -14.83
C VAL A 69 -37.90 -21.36 -15.13
N LEU A 70 -36.76 -21.51 -15.83
CA LEU A 70 -36.17 -22.82 -16.11
C LEU A 70 -35.86 -23.63 -14.84
N SER A 71 -35.38 -22.98 -13.77
CA SER A 71 -35.11 -23.67 -12.51
C SER A 71 -36.38 -24.21 -11.83
N GLU A 72 -37.52 -23.50 -11.89
CA GLU A 72 -38.82 -24.04 -11.44
C GLU A 72 -39.17 -25.31 -12.22
N HIS A 73 -39.10 -25.22 -13.56
CA HIS A 73 -39.46 -26.33 -14.44
C HIS A 73 -38.58 -27.57 -14.20
N CYS A 74 -37.26 -27.38 -14.13
CA CYS A 74 -36.32 -28.48 -13.87
C CYS A 74 -36.50 -29.06 -12.46
N GLY A 75 -36.77 -28.21 -11.46
CA GLY A 75 -37.07 -28.64 -10.10
C GLY A 75 -38.33 -29.50 -10.02
N TRP A 76 -39.40 -29.10 -10.72
CA TRP A 76 -40.62 -29.89 -10.80
C TRP A 76 -40.39 -31.24 -11.47
N GLY A 77 -39.73 -31.26 -12.64
CA GLY A 77 -39.48 -32.48 -13.39
C GLY A 77 -38.64 -33.50 -12.61
N GLU A 78 -37.58 -33.04 -11.93
CA GLU A 78 -36.75 -33.90 -11.09
C GLU A 78 -37.54 -34.50 -9.92
N LYS A 79 -38.44 -33.71 -9.31
CA LYS A 79 -39.27 -34.16 -8.20
C LYS A 79 -40.27 -35.24 -8.62
N GLN A 80 -40.89 -35.11 -9.79
CA GLN A 80 -41.78 -36.16 -10.30
C GLN A 80 -41.01 -37.43 -10.66
N SER A 81 -39.87 -37.29 -11.34
CA SER A 81 -39.03 -38.44 -11.68
C SER A 81 -38.56 -39.20 -10.44
N ALA A 82 -38.18 -38.48 -9.38
CA ALA A 82 -37.72 -39.12 -8.15
C ALA A 82 -38.85 -39.81 -7.38
N LYS A 83 -40.08 -39.27 -7.42
CA LYS A 83 -41.26 -39.94 -6.84
C LYS A 83 -41.59 -41.23 -7.57
N HIS A 84 -41.61 -41.21 -8.89
CA HIS A 84 -41.81 -42.44 -9.67
C HIS A 84 -40.71 -43.46 -9.40
N ALA A 85 -39.45 -43.05 -9.33
CA ALA A 85 -38.36 -43.95 -8.98
C ALA A 85 -38.50 -44.53 -7.55
N GLU A 86 -38.97 -43.74 -6.59
CA GLU A 86 -39.26 -44.22 -5.23
C GLU A 86 -40.39 -45.27 -5.24
N GLU A 87 -41.46 -45.03 -6.01
CA GLU A 87 -42.58 -45.96 -6.18
C GLU A 87 -42.15 -47.26 -6.88
N ASP A 88 -41.46 -47.17 -8.02
CA ASP A 88 -41.01 -48.29 -8.85
C ASP A 88 -39.99 -49.18 -8.15
N THR A 89 -39.21 -48.61 -7.22
CA THR A 89 -38.18 -49.33 -6.48
C THR A 89 -38.58 -49.72 -5.07
N PHE A 90 -39.88 -49.55 -4.71
CA PHE A 90 -40.43 -49.82 -3.39
C PHE A 90 -39.63 -49.13 -2.26
N GLY A 91 -39.22 -47.88 -2.48
CA GLY A 91 -38.53 -47.05 -1.47
C GLY A 91 -37.02 -47.25 -1.38
N LYS A 92 -36.37 -48.02 -2.27
CA LYS A 92 -34.90 -48.10 -2.31
C LYS A 92 -34.24 -46.78 -2.67
N TYR A 93 -34.94 -45.93 -3.41
CA TYR A 93 -34.56 -44.54 -3.69
C TYR A 93 -35.49 -43.58 -2.94
N SER A 94 -34.91 -42.57 -2.28
CA SER A 94 -35.71 -41.54 -1.60
C SER A 94 -35.89 -40.32 -2.50
N SER A 95 -37.14 -39.85 -2.66
CA SER A 95 -37.43 -38.59 -3.34
C SER A 95 -37.20 -37.35 -2.46
N ALA A 96 -36.88 -37.51 -1.17
CA ALA A 96 -36.84 -36.43 -0.19
C ALA A 96 -35.85 -35.30 -0.54
N GLY A 97 -34.77 -35.61 -1.28
CA GLY A 97 -33.77 -34.64 -1.75
C GLY A 97 -34.03 -34.03 -3.13
N SER A 98 -34.96 -34.59 -3.89
CA SER A 98 -35.19 -34.23 -5.29
C SER A 98 -35.65 -32.78 -5.43
N GLY A 99 -35.10 -32.08 -6.42
CA GLY A 99 -35.48 -30.69 -6.67
C GLY A 99 -34.76 -29.65 -5.81
N THR A 100 -34.14 -30.04 -4.69
CA THR A 100 -33.56 -29.10 -3.70
C THR A 100 -32.50 -28.18 -4.30
N ARG A 101 -31.66 -28.69 -5.21
CA ARG A 101 -30.64 -27.91 -5.92
C ARG A 101 -31.23 -26.76 -6.76
N TRP A 102 -32.43 -26.95 -7.30
CA TRP A 102 -33.11 -25.95 -8.12
C TRP A 102 -33.71 -24.84 -7.28
N VAL A 103 -34.24 -25.18 -6.11
CA VAL A 103 -34.71 -24.20 -5.12
C VAL A 103 -33.54 -23.33 -4.64
N ILE A 104 -32.38 -23.95 -4.36
CA ILE A 104 -31.15 -23.20 -4.01
C ILE A 104 -30.74 -22.26 -5.15
N LEU A 105 -30.79 -22.71 -6.40
CA LEU A 105 -30.49 -21.87 -7.56
C LEU A 105 -31.41 -20.66 -7.67
N GLN A 106 -32.70 -20.84 -7.43
CA GLN A 106 -33.67 -19.73 -7.44
C GLN A 106 -33.38 -18.69 -6.37
N ASP A 107 -33.05 -19.13 -5.15
CA ASP A 107 -32.64 -18.25 -4.06
C ASP A 107 -31.40 -17.44 -4.43
N CYS A 108 -30.41 -18.07 -5.08
CA CYS A 108 -29.20 -17.39 -5.56
C CYS A 108 -29.49 -16.36 -6.65
N ILE A 109 -30.38 -16.68 -7.60
CA ILE A 109 -30.84 -15.78 -8.65
C ILE A 109 -31.58 -14.59 -8.03
N ALA A 110 -32.50 -14.83 -7.11
CA ALA A 110 -33.28 -13.79 -6.44
C ALA A 110 -32.38 -12.80 -5.68
N LYS A 111 -31.40 -13.31 -4.92
CA LYS A 111 -30.40 -12.46 -4.24
C LYS A 111 -29.54 -11.65 -5.21
N THR A 112 -29.18 -12.23 -6.36
CA THR A 112 -28.45 -11.52 -7.42
C THR A 112 -29.26 -10.34 -7.97
N VAL A 113 -30.56 -10.54 -8.19
CA VAL A 113 -31.45 -9.44 -8.60
C VAL A 113 -31.55 -8.38 -7.51
N HIS A 114 -31.75 -8.79 -6.25
CA HIS A 114 -31.82 -7.86 -5.13
C HIS A 114 -30.55 -6.97 -5.04
N LEU A 115 -29.35 -7.57 -5.12
CA LEU A 115 -28.09 -6.84 -5.17
C LEU A 115 -27.99 -5.92 -6.39
N SER A 116 -28.39 -6.42 -7.58
CA SER A 116 -28.39 -5.65 -8.82
C SER A 116 -29.28 -4.41 -8.74
N LEU A 117 -30.44 -4.51 -8.09
CA LEU A 117 -31.31 -3.37 -7.81
C LEU A 117 -30.64 -2.42 -6.81
N ARG A 118 -30.22 -2.92 -5.64
CA ARG A 118 -29.68 -2.10 -4.53
C ARG A 118 -28.35 -1.38 -4.83
N LEU A 119 -27.57 -1.92 -5.76
CA LEU A 119 -26.34 -1.30 -6.24
C LEU A 119 -26.56 -0.38 -7.45
N GLY A 120 -27.80 -0.21 -7.91
CA GLY A 120 -28.12 0.55 -9.12
C GLY A 120 -27.53 -0.06 -10.40
N LYS A 121 -27.26 -1.37 -10.40
CA LYS A 121 -26.65 -2.14 -11.50
C LYS A 121 -27.66 -3.07 -12.18
N VAL A 122 -28.91 -2.62 -12.33
CA VAL A 122 -30.03 -3.44 -12.86
C VAL A 122 -29.66 -4.09 -14.18
N GLY A 123 -29.67 -5.42 -14.22
CA GLY A 123 -29.36 -6.21 -15.41
C GLY A 123 -27.88 -6.26 -15.81
N ARG A 124 -26.97 -5.70 -14.99
CA ARG A 124 -25.51 -5.71 -15.22
C ARG A 124 -24.75 -6.68 -14.33
N LEU A 125 -25.29 -7.07 -13.17
CA LEU A 125 -24.68 -8.10 -12.33
C LEU A 125 -25.10 -9.49 -12.83
N SER A 126 -24.11 -10.32 -13.13
CA SER A 126 -24.29 -11.74 -13.40
C SER A 126 -24.09 -12.55 -12.12
N VAL A 127 -24.57 -13.78 -12.07
CA VAL A 127 -24.29 -14.70 -10.94
C VAL A 127 -22.80 -14.93 -10.75
N ASP A 128 -22.04 -14.99 -11.86
CA ASP A 128 -20.58 -15.07 -11.87
C ASP A 128 -19.92 -13.83 -11.21
N SER A 129 -20.43 -12.63 -11.50
CA SER A 129 -20.01 -11.39 -10.83
C SER A 129 -20.32 -11.40 -9.33
N VAL A 130 -21.41 -12.05 -8.92
CA VAL A 130 -21.80 -12.20 -7.50
C VAL A 130 -20.93 -13.23 -6.79
N GLU A 131 -20.53 -14.31 -7.48
CA GLU A 131 -19.65 -15.35 -6.94
C GLU A 131 -18.23 -14.81 -6.66
N HIS A 132 -17.72 -13.94 -7.53
CA HIS A 132 -16.40 -13.34 -7.35
C HIS A 132 -16.39 -12.17 -6.36
N VAL A 133 -17.56 -11.57 -6.06
CA VAL A 133 -17.75 -10.52 -5.04
C VAL A 133 -17.02 -9.19 -5.33
N ASP A 134 -15.93 -9.16 -6.11
CA ASP A 134 -15.16 -7.96 -6.47
C ASP A 134 -16.04 -6.82 -7.02
N ASP A 135 -16.96 -7.14 -7.93
CA ASP A 135 -17.85 -6.13 -8.52
C ASP A 135 -18.87 -5.59 -7.52
N ILE A 136 -19.27 -6.38 -6.53
CA ILE A 136 -20.15 -5.97 -5.43
C ILE A 136 -19.38 -5.05 -4.50
N MET A 137 -18.24 -5.49 -3.99
CA MET A 137 -17.40 -4.72 -3.06
C MET A 137 -16.95 -3.40 -3.68
N ARG A 138 -16.56 -3.39 -4.96
CA ARG A 138 -16.23 -2.14 -5.67
C ARG A 138 -17.44 -1.20 -5.79
N SER A 139 -18.65 -1.73 -5.97
CA SER A 139 -19.86 -0.90 -6.03
C SER A 139 -20.19 -0.30 -4.67
N LEU A 140 -20.08 -1.09 -3.60
CA LEU A 140 -20.26 -0.62 -2.23
C LEU A 140 -19.25 0.48 -1.89
N ALA A 141 -17.97 0.26 -2.18
CA ALA A 141 -16.91 1.25 -2.00
C ALA A 141 -17.20 2.56 -2.76
N VAL A 142 -17.60 2.48 -4.04
CA VAL A 142 -17.97 3.67 -4.83
C VAL A 142 -19.17 4.40 -4.23
N MET A 143 -20.18 3.67 -3.74
CA MET A 143 -21.35 4.29 -3.11
C MET A 143 -20.97 5.00 -1.81
N GLN A 144 -20.18 4.35 -0.94
CA GLN A 144 -19.69 4.94 0.30
C GLN A 144 -18.87 6.22 0.08
N ILE A 145 -17.98 6.21 -0.92
CA ILE A 145 -17.19 7.41 -1.29
C ILE A 145 -18.11 8.56 -1.73
N ASN A 146 -19.13 8.28 -2.53
CA ASN A 146 -20.04 9.32 -3.04
C ASN A 146 -21.00 9.86 -1.98
N ASP A 147 -21.37 9.04 -0.99
CA ASP A 147 -22.32 9.42 0.06
C ASP A 147 -21.63 10.15 1.24
N GLY A 148 -20.29 10.21 1.28
CA GLY A 148 -19.53 10.89 2.34
C GLY A 148 -19.46 10.11 3.65
N HIS A 149 -19.33 8.79 3.57
CA HIS A 149 -19.30 7.84 4.69
C HIS A 149 -18.22 8.15 5.74
N GLU A 150 -18.57 8.01 7.03
CA GLU A 150 -17.61 8.05 8.14
C GLU A 150 -17.21 6.62 8.60
N ALA A 151 -15.95 6.41 8.96
CA ALA A 151 -15.36 5.09 9.29
C ALA A 151 -16.00 4.32 10.47
N SER A 152 -16.94 4.92 11.22
CA SER A 152 -17.75 4.29 12.28
C SER A 152 -19.15 3.85 11.81
N GLU A 153 -19.58 4.22 10.61
CA GLU A 153 -20.93 3.95 10.10
C GLU A 153 -21.07 2.53 9.53
N ASP A 154 -19.96 1.84 9.23
CA ASP A 154 -19.96 0.46 8.75
C ASP A 154 -20.57 -0.50 9.79
N ASP A 155 -20.13 -0.41 11.05
CA ASP A 155 -20.63 -1.23 12.15
C ASP A 155 -22.08 -0.85 12.54
N ALA A 156 -22.46 0.42 12.36
CA ALA A 156 -23.81 0.92 12.62
C ALA A 156 -24.81 0.48 11.53
N ALA A 157 -24.38 0.37 10.27
CA ALA A 157 -25.23 -0.06 9.17
C ALA A 157 -25.70 -1.52 9.31
N VAL A 158 -24.89 -2.37 9.96
CA VAL A 158 -25.21 -3.78 10.25
C VAL A 158 -26.24 -3.91 11.39
N GLN A 159 -26.38 -2.92 12.26
CA GLN A 159 -27.36 -2.95 13.35
C GLN A 159 -28.79 -2.76 12.80
N LEU A 160 -29.71 -3.61 13.25
CA LEU A 160 -31.14 -3.46 12.99
C LEU A 160 -31.63 -2.15 13.62
N PRO A 161 -32.39 -1.30 12.91
CA PRO A 161 -33.08 -0.19 13.54
C PRO A 161 -33.92 -0.70 14.72
N LYS A 162 -33.87 -0.02 15.86
CA LYS A 162 -34.61 -0.40 17.08
C LYS A 162 -36.12 -0.55 16.89
N ASP A 163 -36.66 -0.06 15.77
CA ASP A 163 -38.08 -0.09 15.41
C ASP A 163 -38.48 -1.17 14.40
N HIS A 164 -37.60 -2.12 14.03
CA HIS A 164 -37.96 -3.14 13.05
C HIS A 164 -38.69 -4.35 13.65
N VAL A 165 -39.98 -4.48 13.29
CA VAL A 165 -40.81 -5.67 13.43
C VAL A 165 -40.09 -6.88 12.83
N GLU A 166 -39.93 -7.93 13.64
CA GLU A 166 -39.43 -9.24 13.21
C GLU A 166 -40.18 -9.69 11.95
N VAL A 167 -39.49 -9.71 10.80
CA VAL A 167 -39.99 -10.43 9.64
C VAL A 167 -39.84 -11.90 9.98
N THR A 168 -40.91 -12.48 10.51
CA THR A 168 -41.04 -13.90 10.83
C THR A 168 -40.53 -14.75 9.67
N VAL A 169 -39.62 -15.67 9.98
CA VAL A 169 -38.96 -16.65 9.09
C VAL A 169 -39.95 -17.61 8.40
N ASN A 170 -41.26 -17.48 8.69
CA ASN A 170 -42.35 -18.25 8.09
C ASN A 170 -43.06 -17.55 6.91
N ALA A 171 -42.51 -16.48 6.34
CA ALA A 171 -42.99 -16.02 5.04
C ALA A 171 -42.68 -17.11 4.01
N GLY A 172 -43.72 -17.80 3.54
CA GLY A 172 -43.64 -18.83 2.50
C GLY A 172 -43.07 -18.29 1.18
N THR A 173 -43.40 -18.97 0.08
CA THR A 173 -42.97 -18.71 -1.31
C THR A 173 -43.05 -17.25 -1.82
N ASP A 174 -43.64 -16.32 -1.06
CA ASP A 174 -43.89 -14.92 -1.42
C ASP A 174 -43.00 -13.88 -0.71
N GLY A 175 -42.18 -14.27 0.26
CA GLY A 175 -41.33 -13.32 1.01
C GLY A 175 -40.33 -12.56 0.12
N TRP A 176 -39.86 -13.19 -0.95
CA TRP A 176 -38.97 -12.56 -1.92
C TRP A 176 -39.73 -11.62 -2.87
N VAL A 177 -40.99 -11.92 -3.21
CA VAL A 177 -41.85 -11.03 -4.02
C VAL A 177 -42.09 -9.74 -3.28
N ALA A 178 -42.41 -9.81 -1.98
CA ALA A 178 -42.54 -8.63 -1.13
C ALA A 178 -41.23 -7.83 -1.05
N THR A 179 -40.08 -8.52 -0.93
CA THR A 179 -38.75 -7.88 -0.94
C THR A 179 -38.46 -7.18 -2.28
N MET A 180 -38.80 -7.82 -3.40
CA MET A 180 -38.64 -7.31 -4.76
C MET A 180 -39.59 -6.15 -5.08
N GLU A 181 -40.85 -6.22 -4.63
CA GLU A 181 -41.83 -5.15 -4.75
C GLU A 181 -41.43 -3.93 -3.92
N ASN A 182 -40.92 -4.14 -2.70
CA ASN A 182 -40.36 -3.08 -1.88
C ASN A 182 -39.16 -2.43 -2.56
N CYS A 183 -38.28 -3.22 -3.20
CA CYS A 183 -37.17 -2.68 -3.98
C CYS A 183 -37.67 -1.89 -5.21
N ARG A 184 -38.68 -2.39 -5.93
CA ARG A 184 -39.27 -1.73 -7.11
C ARG A 184 -39.93 -0.39 -6.79
N LYS A 185 -40.52 -0.23 -5.60
CA LYS A 185 -41.20 1.00 -5.17
C LYS A 185 -40.26 2.10 -4.68
N ALA A 186 -39.01 1.77 -4.31
CA ALA A 186 -38.00 2.74 -3.88
C ALA A 186 -37.36 3.41 -5.10
N ALA A 187 -37.82 4.62 -5.46
CA ALA A 187 -37.33 5.40 -6.60
C ALA A 187 -35.84 5.84 -6.50
N GLN A 188 -35.16 5.58 -5.38
CA GLN A 188 -33.73 5.79 -5.15
C GLN A 188 -33.11 4.47 -4.70
N MET A 189 -32.71 3.63 -5.67
CA MET A 189 -32.30 2.25 -5.39
C MET A 189 -30.88 2.10 -4.83
N LYS A 190 -30.06 3.16 -4.77
CA LYS A 190 -28.68 3.09 -4.27
C LYS A 190 -28.69 3.20 -2.74
N ASP A 191 -28.55 2.08 -2.05
CA ASP A 191 -28.52 2.01 -0.60
C ASP A 191 -27.53 0.93 -0.14
N TRP A 192 -26.28 1.34 0.11
CA TRP A 192 -25.22 0.42 0.52
C TRP A 192 -25.47 -0.12 1.93
N ALA A 193 -26.07 0.66 2.82
CA ALA A 193 -26.39 0.25 4.19
C ALA A 193 -27.41 -0.89 4.22
N ALA A 194 -28.45 -0.83 3.38
CA ALA A 194 -29.39 -1.94 3.22
C ALA A 194 -28.72 -3.20 2.64
N VAL A 195 -27.71 -3.06 1.78
CA VAL A 195 -26.94 -4.21 1.29
C VAL A 195 -26.12 -4.83 2.41
N LEU A 196 -25.39 -4.04 3.21
CA LEU A 196 -24.60 -4.58 4.32
C LEU A 196 -25.48 -5.24 5.40
N ARG A 197 -26.67 -4.68 5.67
CA ARG A 197 -27.63 -5.29 6.59
C ARG A 197 -28.20 -6.61 6.07
N ALA A 198 -28.48 -6.69 4.77
CA ALA A 198 -28.99 -7.91 4.14
C ALA A 198 -27.90 -8.98 3.92
N TYR A 199 -26.64 -8.56 3.77
CA TYR A 199 -25.49 -9.42 3.49
C TYR A 199 -24.27 -9.03 4.36
N PRO A 200 -24.27 -9.40 5.66
CA PRO A 200 -23.20 -9.04 6.60
C PRO A 200 -21.82 -9.57 6.19
N GLN A 201 -21.73 -10.59 5.34
CA GLN A 201 -20.45 -11.08 4.83
C GLN A 201 -19.64 -10.06 4.02
N PHE A 202 -20.26 -8.93 3.63
CA PHE A 202 -19.60 -7.81 2.96
C PHE A 202 -19.19 -6.67 3.91
N SER A 203 -19.60 -6.71 5.18
CA SER A 203 -19.39 -5.61 6.13
C SER A 203 -18.04 -5.64 6.84
N ASP A 204 -17.07 -6.39 6.30
CA ASP A 204 -15.72 -6.38 6.86
C ASP A 204 -15.06 -5.03 6.57
N LYS A 205 -14.76 -4.29 7.65
CA LYS A 205 -14.24 -2.93 7.58
C LYS A 205 -12.94 -2.85 6.79
N ASP A 206 -11.97 -3.71 7.10
CA ASP A 206 -10.66 -3.69 6.45
C ASP A 206 -10.80 -3.97 4.95
N SER A 207 -11.65 -4.91 4.56
CA SER A 207 -11.95 -5.20 3.17
C SER A 207 -12.57 -4.00 2.46
N LEU A 208 -13.60 -3.38 3.05
CA LEU A 208 -14.25 -2.20 2.46
C LEU A 208 -13.27 -1.03 2.31
N CYS A 209 -12.44 -0.75 3.32
CA CYS A 209 -11.33 0.20 3.24
C CYS A 209 -10.41 -0.13 2.05
N CYS A 210 -9.90 -1.37 1.96
CA CYS A 210 -9.03 -1.78 0.85
C CYS A 210 -9.68 -1.61 -0.53
N PHE A 211 -10.98 -1.87 -0.67
CA PHE A 211 -11.70 -1.63 -1.91
C PHE A 211 -11.86 -0.13 -2.22
N ARG A 212 -12.15 0.72 -1.22
CA ARG A 212 -12.19 2.20 -1.39
C ARG A 212 -10.84 2.74 -1.84
N VAL A 213 -9.75 2.33 -1.17
CA VAL A 213 -8.37 2.64 -1.58
C VAL A 213 -8.13 2.24 -3.04
N GLY A 214 -8.49 1.01 -3.42
CA GLY A 214 -8.30 0.53 -4.79
C GLY A 214 -9.10 1.30 -5.85
N VAL A 215 -10.31 1.74 -5.51
CA VAL A 215 -11.16 2.60 -6.37
C VAL A 215 -10.53 3.97 -6.55
N LEU A 216 -10.09 4.61 -5.46
CA LEU A 216 -9.48 5.93 -5.47
C LEU A 216 -8.15 5.95 -6.24
N CYS A 217 -7.29 4.95 -6.04
CA CYS A 217 -6.07 4.79 -6.83
C CYS A 217 -6.35 4.54 -8.32
N ALA A 218 -7.41 3.79 -8.64
CA ALA A 218 -7.80 3.55 -10.04
C ALA A 218 -8.34 4.82 -10.71
N ALA A 219 -9.12 5.63 -9.99
CA ALA A 219 -9.57 6.93 -10.45
C ALA A 219 -8.36 7.84 -10.72
N TRP A 220 -7.40 7.90 -9.81
CA TRP A 220 -6.21 8.74 -9.96
C TRP A 220 -5.37 8.31 -11.17
N ASN A 221 -5.22 7.00 -11.39
CA ASN A 221 -4.47 6.50 -12.54
C ASN A 221 -5.18 6.79 -13.88
N ALA A 222 -6.50 6.95 -13.88
CA ALA A 222 -7.27 7.42 -15.03
C ALA A 222 -7.10 8.93 -15.24
N GLU A 223 -7.09 9.73 -14.17
CA GLU A 223 -6.93 11.18 -14.19
C GLU A 223 -5.78 11.66 -13.30
N ARG A 224 -4.55 11.54 -13.81
CA ARG A 224 -3.31 11.82 -13.05
C ARG A 224 -3.08 13.28 -12.68
N SER A 225 -3.90 14.21 -13.12
CA SER A 225 -3.88 15.59 -12.63
C SER A 225 -4.50 15.71 -11.24
N ASP A 226 -5.36 14.76 -10.88
CA ASP A 226 -6.27 14.91 -9.76
C ASP A 226 -5.74 14.23 -8.49
N MET A 227 -4.73 14.88 -7.89
CA MET A 227 -3.96 14.31 -6.77
C MET A 227 -4.78 14.05 -5.50
N HIS A 228 -5.94 14.69 -5.33
CA HIS A 228 -6.77 14.49 -4.13
C HIS A 228 -7.24 13.04 -4.00
N GLN A 229 -7.51 12.37 -5.12
CA GLN A 229 -7.93 10.96 -5.13
C GLN A 229 -6.86 10.05 -4.53
N LEU A 230 -5.58 10.35 -4.75
CA LEU A 230 -4.48 9.59 -4.14
C LEU A 230 -4.29 9.94 -2.66
N GLU A 231 -4.54 11.19 -2.26
CA GLU A 231 -4.53 11.62 -0.85
C GLU A 231 -5.65 10.93 -0.06
N ASP A 232 -6.87 10.92 -0.59
CA ASP A 232 -8.03 10.24 0.01
C ASP A 232 -7.78 8.72 0.11
N ALA A 233 -7.11 8.13 -0.88
CA ALA A 233 -6.73 6.73 -0.83
C ALA A 233 -5.78 6.42 0.36
N LEU A 234 -4.92 7.37 0.76
CA LEU A 234 -4.06 7.17 1.94
C LEU A 234 -4.84 7.33 3.24
N LEU A 235 -5.82 8.23 3.30
CA LEU A 235 -6.70 8.36 4.46
C LEU A 235 -7.51 7.07 4.68
N GLU A 236 -8.02 6.48 3.62
CA GLU A 236 -8.72 5.18 3.68
C GLU A 236 -7.79 4.02 4.05
N LEU A 237 -6.53 4.06 3.60
CA LEU A 237 -5.52 3.09 4.01
C LEU A 237 -5.23 3.18 5.51
N ASP A 238 -5.21 4.38 6.08
CA ASP A 238 -5.00 4.57 7.52
C ASP A 238 -6.15 4.00 8.36
N CYS A 239 -7.37 3.98 7.82
CA CYS A 239 -8.56 3.36 8.42
C CYS A 239 -8.53 1.82 8.48
N VAL A 240 -7.59 1.16 7.78
CA VAL A 240 -7.39 -0.30 7.88
C VAL A 240 -6.84 -0.66 9.26
N GLY A 241 -7.55 -1.49 10.01
CA GLY A 241 -7.19 -1.91 11.37
C GLY A 241 -6.08 -2.97 11.40
N SER A 242 -6.15 -3.97 10.52
CA SER A 242 -5.13 -5.01 10.44
C SER A 242 -3.81 -4.46 9.87
N LEU A 243 -2.75 -4.49 10.69
CA LEU A 243 -1.39 -4.11 10.26
C LEU A 243 -0.92 -4.93 9.06
N GLN A 244 -1.25 -6.23 9.04
CA GLN A 244 -0.89 -7.13 7.94
C GLN A 244 -1.53 -6.68 6.63
N MET A 245 -2.84 -6.40 6.66
CA MET A 245 -3.59 -5.92 5.51
C MET A 245 -3.12 -4.53 5.07
N LYS A 246 -2.83 -3.64 6.02
CA LYS A 246 -2.29 -2.29 5.76
C LYS A 246 -0.95 -2.35 5.02
N VAL A 247 -0.02 -3.21 5.47
CA VAL A 247 1.27 -3.42 4.80
C VAL A 247 1.09 -4.00 3.40
N ALA A 248 0.29 -5.06 3.26
CA ALA A 248 0.03 -5.69 1.97
C ALA A 248 -0.64 -4.71 0.99
N MET A 249 -1.59 -3.91 1.47
CA MET A 249 -2.29 -2.93 0.64
C MET A 249 -1.39 -1.76 0.25
N ALA A 250 -0.55 -1.26 1.16
CA ALA A 250 0.42 -0.22 0.83
C ALA A 250 1.42 -0.68 -0.25
N ALA A 251 1.93 -1.91 -0.12
CA ALA A 251 2.78 -2.54 -1.13
C ALA A 251 2.03 -2.75 -2.46
N TYR A 252 0.76 -3.16 -2.40
CA TYR A 252 -0.10 -3.30 -3.58
C TYR A 252 -0.30 -1.97 -4.33
N ILE A 253 -0.56 -0.87 -3.60
CA ILE A 253 -0.70 0.47 -4.20
C ILE A 253 0.60 0.86 -4.90
N TRP A 254 1.74 0.65 -4.23
CA TRP A 254 3.05 0.93 -4.79
C TRP A 254 3.26 0.17 -6.11
N GLU A 255 3.13 -1.15 -6.09
CA GLU A 255 3.41 -2.00 -7.24
C GLU A 255 2.47 -1.75 -8.42
N LYS A 256 1.17 -1.61 -8.13
CA LYS A 256 0.14 -1.53 -9.17
C LYS A 256 -0.01 -0.13 -9.76
N TYR A 257 0.16 0.92 -8.97
CA TYR A 257 -0.19 2.29 -9.40
C TYR A 257 1.01 3.25 -9.42
N ILE A 258 1.98 3.13 -8.50
CA ILE A 258 2.99 4.19 -8.30
C ILE A 258 4.35 3.86 -8.94
N ARG A 259 4.83 2.62 -8.79
CA ARG A 259 6.21 2.22 -9.12
C ARG A 259 6.64 2.63 -10.53
N VAL A 260 5.80 2.35 -11.53
CA VAL A 260 6.09 2.68 -12.95
C VAL A 260 6.24 4.19 -13.16
N HIS A 261 5.47 5.01 -12.44
CA HIS A 261 5.58 6.47 -12.52
C HIS A 261 6.87 6.98 -11.88
N VAL A 262 7.27 6.40 -10.74
CA VAL A 262 8.55 6.73 -10.10
C VAL A 262 9.72 6.34 -11.01
N VAL A 263 9.69 5.16 -11.65
CA VAL A 263 10.71 4.75 -12.65
C VAL A 263 10.81 5.76 -13.79
N THR A 264 9.68 6.27 -14.29
CA THR A 264 9.67 7.28 -15.36
C THR A 264 10.34 8.58 -14.89
N LEU A 265 10.13 8.98 -13.64
CA LEU A 265 10.74 10.18 -13.05
C LEU A 265 12.25 9.98 -12.79
N ILE A 266 12.67 8.79 -12.36
CA ILE A 266 14.09 8.42 -12.27
C ILE A 266 14.77 8.62 -13.63
N THR A 267 14.21 8.05 -14.70
CA THR A 267 14.76 8.18 -16.06
C THR A 267 14.86 9.64 -16.49
N PHE A 268 13.82 10.45 -16.23
CA PHE A 268 13.83 11.89 -16.53
C PHE A 268 14.99 12.62 -15.83
N TRP A 269 15.23 12.33 -14.54
CA TRP A 269 16.29 12.98 -13.78
C TRP A 269 17.69 12.43 -14.08
N GLU A 270 17.82 11.16 -14.44
CA GLU A 270 19.07 10.58 -14.94
C GLU A 270 19.48 11.21 -16.28
N GLU A 271 18.53 11.42 -17.21
CA GLU A 271 18.80 12.14 -18.45
C GLU A 271 19.25 13.57 -18.18
N SER A 272 18.59 14.24 -17.22
CA SER A 272 18.95 15.60 -16.80
C SER A 272 20.33 15.67 -16.15
N ALA A 273 20.69 14.70 -15.30
CA ALA A 273 22.01 14.56 -14.69
C ALA A 273 23.11 14.28 -15.73
N ALA A 274 22.77 13.60 -16.83
CA ALA A 274 23.65 13.39 -17.98
C ALA A 274 23.77 14.62 -18.90
N GLY A 275 23.14 15.76 -18.55
CA GLY A 275 23.16 16.99 -19.34
C GLY A 275 22.27 16.96 -20.58
N LYS A 276 21.40 15.94 -20.72
CA LYS A 276 20.44 15.87 -21.82
C LYS A 276 19.22 16.73 -21.48
N LYS A 277 18.68 17.43 -22.48
CA LYS A 277 17.41 18.14 -22.34
C LYS A 277 16.26 17.13 -22.38
N PRO A 278 15.45 16.99 -21.31
CA PRO A 278 14.33 16.06 -21.34
C PRO A 278 13.29 16.50 -22.37
N GLN A 279 12.66 15.54 -23.04
CA GLN A 279 11.70 15.80 -24.14
C GLN A 279 10.37 16.41 -23.68
N ARG A 280 10.01 16.26 -22.40
CA ARG A 280 8.79 16.80 -21.79
C ARG A 280 9.15 17.49 -20.49
N GLY A 281 8.61 18.69 -20.27
CA GLY A 281 8.78 19.41 -19.00
C GLY A 281 7.99 18.74 -17.89
N LEU A 282 8.63 18.54 -16.72
CA LEU A 282 7.97 18.18 -15.49
C LEU A 282 7.48 19.47 -14.81
N GLN A 283 6.20 19.56 -14.44
CA GLN A 283 5.70 20.68 -13.64
C GLN A 283 6.15 20.49 -12.18
N PRO A 284 7.02 21.36 -11.62
CA PRO A 284 7.60 21.13 -10.30
C PRO A 284 6.55 21.00 -9.21
N GLN A 285 5.53 21.87 -9.18
CA GLN A 285 4.51 21.85 -8.14
C GLN A 285 3.71 20.54 -8.09
N VAL A 286 3.33 20.00 -9.25
CA VAL A 286 2.60 18.73 -9.35
C VAL A 286 3.50 17.56 -8.92
N ALA A 287 4.76 17.56 -9.36
CA ALA A 287 5.72 16.52 -8.99
C ALA A 287 5.97 16.51 -7.47
N ARG A 288 6.16 17.68 -6.85
CA ARG A 288 6.37 17.80 -5.41
C ARG A 288 5.17 17.32 -4.60
N ARG A 289 3.93 17.65 -5.03
CA ARG A 289 2.72 17.12 -4.40
C ARG A 289 2.68 15.59 -4.50
N PHE A 290 2.96 15.04 -5.69
CA PHE A 290 3.03 13.59 -5.89
C PHE A 290 4.08 12.92 -4.99
N PHE A 291 5.29 13.46 -4.90
CA PHE A 291 6.34 12.94 -4.02
C PHE A 291 5.96 13.01 -2.54
N GLY A 292 5.30 14.09 -2.11
CA GLY A 292 4.76 14.20 -0.75
C GLY A 292 3.79 13.08 -0.40
N ILE A 293 2.85 12.77 -1.31
CA ILE A 293 1.87 11.69 -1.14
C ILE A 293 2.56 10.33 -1.08
N ILE A 294 3.46 10.03 -2.02
CA ILE A 294 4.20 8.76 -2.02
C ILE A 294 5.04 8.60 -0.76
N ARG A 295 5.69 9.68 -0.28
CA ARG A 295 6.46 9.63 0.97
C ARG A 295 5.56 9.26 2.15
N ASN A 296 4.34 9.78 2.21
CA ASN A 296 3.38 9.41 3.25
C ASN A 296 3.02 7.91 3.15
N LEU A 297 2.70 7.41 1.94
CA LEU A 297 2.46 5.97 1.73
C LEU A 297 3.62 5.09 2.22
N LEU A 298 4.86 5.42 1.83
CA LEU A 298 6.05 4.67 2.21
C LEU A 298 6.33 4.76 3.72
N THR A 299 6.00 5.89 4.36
CA THR A 299 6.13 6.07 5.81
C THR A 299 5.10 5.23 6.57
N THR A 300 3.84 5.19 6.09
CA THR A 300 2.80 4.29 6.62
C THR A 300 3.23 2.84 6.50
N LEU A 301 3.74 2.43 5.32
CA LEU A 301 4.30 1.10 5.09
C LEU A 301 5.46 0.78 6.05
N LEU A 302 6.44 1.67 6.16
CA LEU A 302 7.61 1.49 7.02
C LEU A 302 7.21 1.32 8.50
N THR A 303 6.28 2.16 8.97
CA THR A 303 5.80 2.16 10.35
C THR A 303 5.05 0.87 10.65
N ALA A 304 4.14 0.45 9.78
CA ALA A 304 3.40 -0.78 9.94
C ALA A 304 4.30 -2.03 9.84
N ALA A 305 5.27 -2.05 8.92
CA ALA A 305 6.24 -3.14 8.81
C ALA A 305 7.10 -3.29 10.09
N LYS A 306 7.62 -2.18 10.63
CA LYS A 306 8.37 -2.17 11.90
C LYS A 306 7.51 -2.63 13.08
N ALA A 307 6.24 -2.22 13.13
CA ALA A 307 5.29 -2.66 14.16
C ALA A 307 5.05 -4.19 14.12
N ILE A 308 4.94 -4.78 12.94
CA ILE A 308 4.81 -6.25 12.78
C ILE A 308 6.08 -6.96 13.26
N SER A 309 7.27 -6.47 12.86
CA SER A 309 8.54 -7.08 13.27
C SER A 309 8.73 -7.03 14.78
N THR A 310 8.40 -5.92 15.44
CA THR A 310 8.52 -5.77 16.90
C THR A 310 7.52 -6.65 17.65
N ALA A 311 6.27 -6.74 17.19
CA ALA A 311 5.28 -7.64 17.79
C ALA A 311 5.70 -9.13 17.73
N ARG A 312 6.34 -9.57 16.63
CA ARG A 312 6.88 -10.94 16.51
C ARG A 312 8.00 -11.22 17.52
N VAL A 313 8.91 -10.27 17.73
CA VAL A 313 10.04 -10.41 18.68
C VAL A 313 9.55 -10.55 20.12
N VAL A 314 8.49 -9.83 20.48
CA VAL A 314 7.86 -9.90 21.81
C VAL A 314 7.19 -11.26 22.04
N SER A 315 6.45 -11.78 21.06
CA SER A 315 5.84 -13.12 21.20
C SER A 315 6.88 -14.24 21.35
N THR A 316 8.03 -14.14 20.67
CA THR A 316 9.13 -15.12 20.82
C THR A 316 9.86 -15.02 22.17
N THR A 317 9.92 -13.85 22.81
CA THR A 317 10.62 -13.68 24.10
C THR A 317 9.81 -14.17 25.30
N TYR A 318 8.47 -14.15 25.22
CA TYR A 318 7.60 -14.71 26.26
C TYR A 318 7.32 -16.22 26.12
N SER A 319 7.75 -16.85 25.02
CA SER A 319 7.53 -18.29 24.78
C SER A 319 8.78 -19.15 25.04
N GLN A 320 9.87 -18.54 25.52
CA GLN A 320 11.18 -19.21 25.68
C GLN A 320 11.77 -19.05 27.10
N GLY A 321 10.91 -18.88 28.12
CA GLY A 321 11.28 -18.95 29.53
C GLY A 321 10.16 -19.62 30.33
N ASP A 322 10.51 -20.70 31.04
CA ASP A 322 9.70 -21.53 31.94
C ASP A 322 8.67 -22.44 31.22
N PHE A 323 8.77 -23.78 31.20
CA PHE A 323 9.18 -24.74 32.23
C PHE A 323 9.90 -25.96 31.64
N GLU A 324 11.13 -26.19 32.09
CA GLU A 324 11.64 -27.55 32.30
C GLU A 324 10.93 -28.14 33.53
N SER A 325 10.21 -29.23 33.36
CA SER A 325 10.03 -30.20 34.45
C SER A 325 9.93 -31.59 33.86
N GLY A 326 11.04 -32.32 33.93
CA GLY A 326 11.12 -33.72 33.58
C GLY A 326 10.33 -34.58 34.56
N TYR A 327 9.64 -35.57 34.01
CA TYR A 327 9.42 -36.86 34.64
C TYR A 327 9.51 -37.92 33.56
N ASP A 328 10.52 -38.79 33.70
CA ASP A 328 10.60 -40.12 33.11
C ASP A 328 9.38 -40.95 33.53
N ASP A 329 8.79 -41.68 32.58
CA ASP A 329 8.24 -43.00 32.87
C ASP A 329 8.39 -43.90 31.63
N ASP A 330 9.49 -44.65 31.63
CA ASP A 330 9.75 -45.79 30.76
C ASP A 330 8.88 -46.99 31.19
N THR A 331 7.92 -47.43 30.36
CA THR A 331 7.56 -48.87 30.31
C THR A 331 7.00 -49.31 28.94
N SER A 332 7.78 -50.19 28.30
CA SER A 332 7.44 -51.44 27.59
C SER A 332 6.59 -51.47 26.31
N ASP A 333 7.27 -51.90 25.24
CA ASP A 333 6.88 -52.88 24.21
C ASP A 333 5.52 -53.59 24.36
N ALA A 334 4.73 -53.62 23.27
CA ALA A 334 4.38 -54.85 22.54
C ALA A 334 3.45 -54.56 21.35
N ASP A 335 3.73 -55.21 20.23
CA ASP A 335 2.92 -55.33 19.01
C ASP A 335 1.45 -55.68 19.31
N LEU A 336 0.52 -55.15 18.53
CA LEU A 336 -0.70 -55.85 18.09
C LEU A 336 -1.31 -55.13 16.87
N ASP A 337 -1.10 -55.73 15.69
CA ASP A 337 -1.97 -55.54 14.53
C ASP A 337 -3.39 -56.01 14.87
N SER A 338 -4.39 -55.16 14.60
CA SER A 338 -5.76 -55.63 14.35
C SER A 338 -6.50 -54.68 13.41
N ASP A 339 -6.64 -55.13 12.16
CA ASP A 339 -7.65 -54.64 11.22
C ASP A 339 -9.08 -54.93 11.72
N ASP A 340 -9.99 -54.06 11.29
CA ASP A 340 -11.45 -54.17 11.25
C ASP A 340 -12.22 -54.16 12.59
N ASP A 341 -12.91 -53.06 12.91
CA ASP A 341 -14.36 -52.90 12.64
C ASP A 341 -14.94 -51.63 13.29
N ASP A 342 -15.80 -50.97 12.52
CA ASP A 342 -16.79 -49.92 12.81
C ASP A 342 -16.86 -49.25 14.22
N GLY A 343 -16.70 -47.93 14.25
CA GLY A 343 -17.11 -47.11 15.39
C GLY A 343 -16.78 -45.62 15.24
N ASP A 344 -17.83 -44.82 15.12
CA ASP A 344 -17.88 -43.35 15.07
C ASP A 344 -16.87 -42.55 15.93
N ASP A 345 -16.70 -41.31 15.48
CA ASP A 345 -16.26 -40.11 16.24
C ASP A 345 -14.76 -39.80 16.33
N ASP A 346 -14.14 -39.32 15.23
CA ASP A 346 -13.31 -38.08 15.29
C ASP A 346 -12.91 -37.46 13.91
N GLU A 347 -13.80 -37.44 12.90
CA GLU A 347 -13.56 -36.59 11.72
C GLU A 347 -14.00 -35.14 12.00
N THR A 348 -13.06 -34.36 12.52
CA THR A 348 -13.09 -32.89 12.54
C THR A 348 -13.70 -32.28 11.25
N PRO A 349 -14.52 -31.21 11.34
CA PRO A 349 -15.29 -30.65 10.21
C PRO A 349 -14.46 -29.76 9.28
N SER A 350 -13.24 -30.20 8.92
CA SER A 350 -12.25 -29.41 8.18
C SER A 350 -12.34 -29.55 6.65
N ARG A 351 -13.23 -30.40 6.12
CA ARG A 351 -13.55 -30.47 4.68
C ARG A 351 -14.98 -29.99 4.40
N VAL A 352 -15.29 -28.76 4.83
CA VAL A 352 -16.43 -28.04 4.24
C VAL A 352 -16.10 -27.81 2.77
N THR A 353 -16.69 -28.62 1.90
CA THR A 353 -16.65 -28.45 0.44
C THR A 353 -16.95 -26.98 0.16
N ARG A 354 -16.04 -26.25 -0.50
CA ARG A 354 -16.29 -24.87 -0.94
C ARG A 354 -17.61 -24.91 -1.72
N LEU A 355 -18.67 -24.36 -1.14
CA LEU A 355 -20.02 -24.36 -1.69
C LEU A 355 -20.09 -23.35 -2.83
N LYS A 356 -19.40 -23.68 -3.93
CA LYS A 356 -19.45 -22.92 -5.17
C LYS A 356 -20.78 -23.18 -5.84
N MET A 357 -21.20 -22.23 -6.68
CA MET A 357 -22.39 -22.45 -7.48
C MET A 357 -22.19 -23.73 -8.27
N GLU A 358 -21.09 -23.86 -9.01
CA GLU A 358 -20.67 -25.05 -9.80
C GLU A 358 -20.84 -26.41 -9.12
N SER A 359 -20.73 -26.50 -7.79
CA SER A 359 -20.93 -27.77 -7.08
C SER A 359 -22.37 -28.28 -7.15
N LEU A 360 -23.35 -27.40 -7.33
CA LEU A 360 -24.77 -27.74 -7.47
C LEU A 360 -25.12 -28.44 -8.80
N THR A 361 -24.25 -28.31 -9.83
CA THR A 361 -24.43 -28.99 -11.13
C THR A 361 -23.64 -30.30 -11.23
N GLN A 362 -22.68 -30.52 -10.35
CA GLN A 362 -21.86 -31.73 -10.29
C GLN A 362 -22.61 -32.85 -9.54
N SER A 363 -22.32 -34.12 -9.89
CA SER A 363 -22.81 -35.31 -9.18
C SER A 363 -22.05 -35.51 -7.86
N VAL A 364 -22.08 -34.50 -6.98
CA VAL A 364 -21.42 -34.56 -5.68
C VAL A 364 -22.38 -35.14 -4.64
N LYS A 365 -21.91 -36.15 -3.88
CA LYS A 365 -22.62 -36.64 -2.70
C LYS A 365 -22.51 -35.59 -1.58
N TRP A 366 -23.60 -34.90 -1.30
CA TRP A 366 -23.68 -33.93 -0.20
C TRP A 366 -23.77 -34.67 1.14
N ARG A 367 -22.76 -34.47 2.01
CA ARG A 367 -22.76 -35.03 3.37
C ARG A 367 -23.51 -34.11 4.35
N CYS A 368 -24.76 -33.77 4.06
CA CYS A 368 -25.62 -32.99 4.96
C CYS A 368 -27.10 -33.36 4.79
N ARG A 369 -27.92 -33.09 5.81
CA ARG A 369 -29.37 -33.29 5.71
C ARG A 369 -29.94 -32.32 4.67
N VAL A 370 -30.85 -32.81 3.82
CA VAL A 370 -31.48 -32.03 2.74
C VAL A 370 -32.11 -30.73 3.25
N LYS A 371 -32.78 -30.79 4.40
CA LYS A 371 -33.44 -29.63 5.04
C LYS A 371 -32.43 -28.53 5.42
N ASP A 372 -31.20 -28.91 5.74
CA ASP A 372 -30.14 -27.99 6.17
C ASP A 372 -29.36 -27.46 4.96
N LEU A 373 -29.32 -28.19 3.84
CA LEU A 373 -28.61 -27.79 2.61
C LEU A 373 -29.09 -26.42 2.10
N HIS A 374 -30.40 -26.21 2.04
CA HIS A 374 -30.99 -24.94 1.61
C HIS A 374 -30.62 -23.78 2.55
N LEU A 375 -30.67 -24.01 3.86
CA LEU A 375 -30.30 -23.02 4.87
C LEU A 375 -28.81 -22.66 4.81
N ILE A 376 -27.93 -23.66 4.63
CA ILE A 376 -26.49 -23.47 4.51
C ILE A 376 -26.14 -22.62 3.29
N PHE A 377 -26.71 -22.93 2.12
CA PHE A 377 -26.51 -22.10 0.92
C PHE A 377 -27.10 -20.70 1.09
N ARG A 378 -28.28 -20.58 1.72
CA ARG A 378 -28.89 -19.28 2.00
C ARG A 378 -28.06 -18.43 2.97
N GLN A 379 -27.31 -19.03 3.90
CA GLN A 379 -26.41 -18.29 4.80
C GLN A 379 -25.08 -17.91 4.14
N ARG A 380 -24.60 -18.69 3.15
CA ARG A 380 -23.25 -18.55 2.58
C ARG A 380 -23.20 -17.94 1.18
N TRP A 381 -24.36 -17.70 0.56
CA TRP A 381 -24.49 -17.00 -0.71
C TRP A 381 -25.08 -15.59 -0.52
N PRO A 382 -24.46 -14.53 -1.08
CA PRO A 382 -23.19 -14.54 -1.83
C PRO A 382 -21.98 -14.95 -0.97
N PRO A 383 -20.87 -15.37 -1.61
CA PRO A 383 -19.63 -15.67 -0.90
C PRO A 383 -19.12 -14.48 -0.09
N SER A 384 -18.26 -14.74 0.90
CA SER A 384 -17.66 -13.68 1.72
C SER A 384 -16.61 -12.88 0.95
N HIS A 385 -16.29 -11.67 1.44
CA HIS A 385 -15.24 -10.81 0.89
C HIS A 385 -13.87 -11.52 0.69
N ASN A 386 -13.59 -12.57 1.47
CA ASN A 386 -12.38 -13.41 1.35
C ASN A 386 -12.25 -14.15 0.01
N THR A 387 -13.33 -14.32 -0.76
CA THR A 387 -13.25 -14.92 -2.10
C THR A 387 -12.83 -13.94 -3.18
N SER A 388 -12.82 -12.64 -2.89
CA SER A 388 -12.42 -11.63 -3.87
C SER A 388 -10.95 -11.74 -4.24
N ALA A 389 -10.64 -11.41 -5.49
CA ALA A 389 -9.28 -11.48 -6.01
C ALA A 389 -8.35 -10.51 -5.26
N LEU A 390 -8.85 -9.33 -4.89
CA LEU A 390 -8.08 -8.36 -4.10
C LEU A 390 -7.72 -8.94 -2.73
N MET A 391 -8.70 -9.41 -1.95
CA MET A 391 -8.43 -9.90 -0.59
C MET A 391 -7.54 -11.14 -0.60
N GLN A 392 -7.70 -12.04 -1.57
CA GLN A 392 -6.78 -13.18 -1.73
C GLN A 392 -5.35 -12.73 -2.05
N ALA A 393 -5.18 -11.73 -2.92
CA ALA A 393 -3.85 -11.20 -3.22
C ALA A 393 -3.19 -10.57 -1.97
N LEU A 394 -3.96 -9.85 -1.16
CA LEU A 394 -3.47 -9.23 0.07
C LEU A 394 -3.15 -10.27 1.17
N GLN A 395 -3.99 -11.29 1.33
CA GLN A 395 -3.78 -12.37 2.30
C GLN A 395 -2.58 -13.25 1.95
N ASN A 396 -2.31 -13.45 0.66
CA ASN A 396 -1.17 -14.24 0.18
C ASN A 396 0.15 -13.44 0.12
N PHE A 397 0.15 -12.17 0.57
CA PHE A 397 1.34 -11.34 0.56
C PHE A 397 2.38 -11.83 1.58
N LYS A 398 3.62 -12.04 1.12
CA LYS A 398 4.72 -12.61 1.93
C LYS A 398 5.34 -11.57 2.88
N LEU A 399 4.66 -11.31 3.99
CA LEU A 399 5.07 -10.33 5.00
C LEU A 399 6.42 -10.64 5.67
N ASP A 400 6.79 -11.90 5.75
CA ASP A 400 8.08 -12.39 6.26
C ASP A 400 9.27 -11.96 5.38
N MET A 401 9.05 -11.70 4.10
CA MET A 401 10.08 -11.33 3.15
C MET A 401 10.24 -9.80 2.98
N ILE A 402 9.48 -8.99 3.72
CA ILE A 402 9.57 -7.53 3.62
C ILE A 402 10.90 -7.01 4.15
N SER A 403 11.54 -6.13 3.38
CA SER A 403 12.80 -5.49 3.74
C SER A 403 12.60 -4.04 4.18
N VAL A 404 12.74 -3.80 5.49
CA VAL A 404 12.74 -2.44 6.08
C VAL A 404 13.83 -1.54 5.46
N PRO A 405 15.07 -2.02 5.21
CA PRO A 405 16.07 -1.23 4.49
C PRO A 405 15.62 -0.81 3.08
N GLN A 406 15.00 -1.70 2.31
CA GLN A 406 14.52 -1.35 0.97
C GLN A 406 13.43 -0.27 1.03
N ILE A 407 12.49 -0.35 1.99
CA ILE A 407 11.48 0.71 2.16
C ILE A 407 12.14 2.05 2.48
N ALA A 408 13.16 2.06 3.36
CA ALA A 408 13.91 3.27 3.72
C ALA A 408 14.69 3.86 2.53
N ASP A 409 15.27 3.01 1.68
CA ASP A 409 15.93 3.43 0.44
C ASP A 409 14.92 4.09 -0.51
N HIS A 410 13.70 3.55 -0.63
CA HIS A 410 12.64 4.17 -1.45
C HIS A 410 12.17 5.51 -0.88
N ILE A 411 12.10 5.67 0.45
CA ILE A 411 11.82 6.99 1.07
C ILE A 411 12.92 7.99 0.70
N SER A 412 14.18 7.58 0.84
CA SER A 412 15.34 8.42 0.49
C SER A 412 15.33 8.81 -1.00
N LEU A 413 14.95 7.87 -1.87
CA LEU A 413 14.78 8.11 -3.30
C LEU A 413 13.72 9.17 -3.56
N ILE A 414 12.52 9.04 -2.98
CA ILE A 414 11.45 10.02 -3.19
C ILE A 414 11.84 11.41 -2.68
N MET A 415 12.55 11.49 -1.55
CA MET A 415 13.08 12.76 -1.03
C MET A 415 14.17 13.37 -1.94
N LEU A 416 15.03 12.54 -2.52
CA LEU A 416 16.00 12.99 -3.52
C LEU A 416 15.30 13.56 -4.76
N LEU A 417 14.26 12.87 -5.27
CA LEU A 417 13.49 13.34 -6.42
C LEU A 417 12.74 14.65 -6.12
N ASP A 418 12.19 14.80 -4.91
CA ASP A 418 11.62 16.07 -4.45
C ASP A 418 12.67 17.19 -4.44
N SER A 419 13.91 16.90 -4.02
CA SER A 419 15.01 17.88 -4.04
C SER A 419 15.39 18.38 -5.43
N PHE A 420 15.36 17.50 -6.43
CA PHE A 420 15.57 17.88 -7.82
C PHE A 420 14.42 18.74 -8.35
N ALA A 421 13.18 18.49 -7.93
CA ALA A 421 12.03 19.30 -8.32
C ALA A 421 11.94 20.63 -7.56
N ALA A 422 12.45 20.70 -6.32
CA ALA A 422 12.35 21.86 -5.46
C ALA A 422 13.43 22.92 -5.70
N THR A 423 14.58 22.53 -6.27
CA THR A 423 15.77 23.39 -6.34
C THR A 423 16.34 23.47 -7.75
N SER A 424 17.21 24.46 -7.98
CA SER A 424 17.99 24.59 -9.22
C SER A 424 19.33 23.85 -9.14
N VAL A 425 19.55 23.03 -8.11
CA VAL A 425 20.79 22.28 -7.93
C VAL A 425 20.93 21.31 -9.10
N THR A 426 22.13 21.22 -9.67
CA THR A 426 22.38 20.27 -10.77
C THR A 426 22.11 18.85 -10.28
N PRO A 427 21.20 18.10 -10.94
CA PRO A 427 20.92 16.73 -10.55
C PRO A 427 22.17 15.86 -10.62
N ILE A 428 22.31 14.97 -9.65
CA ILE A 428 23.34 13.92 -9.64
C ILE A 428 22.70 12.60 -10.03
N SER A 429 23.47 11.73 -10.67
CA SER A 429 23.00 10.39 -11.04
C SER A 429 22.59 9.60 -9.79
N ILE A 430 21.35 9.11 -9.79
CA ILE A 430 20.69 8.39 -8.69
C ILE A 430 21.44 7.09 -8.43
N VAL A 431 21.89 6.38 -9.48
CA VAL A 431 22.63 5.11 -9.30
C VAL A 431 23.92 5.27 -8.46
N LYS A 432 24.53 6.46 -8.45
CA LYS A 432 25.73 6.74 -7.63
C LYS A 432 25.43 6.97 -6.15
N LEU A 433 24.17 7.24 -5.81
CA LEU A 433 23.75 7.57 -4.46
C LEU A 433 23.17 6.38 -3.71
N PHE A 434 23.00 5.22 -4.33
CA PHE A 434 22.42 4.03 -3.72
C PHE A 434 23.30 2.80 -3.92
N SER A 435 23.30 1.90 -2.94
CA SER A 435 24.07 0.66 -2.95
C SER A 435 23.68 -0.23 -4.14
N ASN A 436 24.60 -1.08 -4.59
CA ASN A 436 24.41 -1.96 -5.75
C ASN A 436 23.96 -1.18 -7.00
N ASN A 437 24.47 0.05 -7.17
CA ASN A 437 24.09 0.97 -8.24
C ASN A 437 22.58 1.19 -8.39
N GLY A 438 21.83 1.13 -7.28
CA GLY A 438 20.39 1.30 -7.28
C GLY A 438 19.61 0.20 -8.01
N GLN A 439 20.21 -0.97 -8.29
CA GLN A 439 19.56 -2.07 -9.01
C GLN A 439 18.27 -2.57 -8.35
N CYS A 440 18.14 -2.40 -7.04
CA CYS A 440 16.96 -2.80 -6.28
C CYS A 440 15.86 -1.73 -6.22
N LEU A 441 16.13 -0.50 -6.69
CA LEU A 441 15.15 0.58 -6.64
C LEU A 441 14.07 0.37 -7.70
N CYS A 442 12.81 0.38 -7.27
CA CYS A 442 11.63 0.31 -8.13
C CYS A 442 11.57 -0.94 -9.06
N HIS A 443 12.29 -2.01 -8.71
CA HIS A 443 12.15 -3.32 -9.35
C HIS A 443 10.78 -3.93 -9.00
N PRO A 444 10.15 -4.75 -9.87
CA PRO A 444 9.00 -5.55 -9.45
C PRO A 444 9.25 -6.27 -8.12
N ASP A 445 8.25 -6.25 -7.25
CA ASP A 445 8.36 -6.71 -5.84
C ASP A 445 9.39 -5.89 -5.05
N SER A 446 9.31 -4.55 -5.16
CA SER A 446 10.31 -3.56 -4.67
C SER A 446 10.68 -3.69 -3.20
N PHE A 447 9.80 -4.28 -2.39
CA PHE A 447 9.98 -4.42 -0.94
C PHE A 447 10.22 -5.85 -0.48
N ILE A 448 10.16 -6.83 -1.40
CA ILE A 448 10.31 -8.26 -1.08
C ILE A 448 11.75 -8.65 -1.39
N MET A 449 12.45 -9.15 -0.38
CA MET A 449 13.81 -9.62 -0.54
C MET A 449 13.83 -11.04 -1.12
N THR A 450 13.77 -11.14 -2.45
CA THR A 450 13.78 -12.42 -3.18
C THR A 450 15.17 -12.93 -3.54
N GLN A 451 16.18 -12.04 -3.56
CA GLN A 451 17.56 -12.39 -3.92
C GLN A 451 18.51 -12.11 -2.76
N SER A 452 19.49 -13.01 -2.55
CA SER A 452 20.63 -12.76 -1.69
C SER A 452 21.52 -11.70 -2.35
N LEU A 453 21.32 -10.44 -1.96
CA LEU A 453 22.15 -9.34 -2.44
C LEU A 453 23.57 -9.51 -1.90
N SER A 454 24.57 -9.36 -2.78
CA SER A 454 25.95 -9.19 -2.35
C SER A 454 26.03 -7.98 -1.43
N LEU A 455 26.70 -8.13 -0.28
CA LEU A 455 27.00 -6.98 0.56
C LEU A 455 27.85 -5.98 -0.25
N PRO A 456 27.49 -4.69 -0.24
CA PRO A 456 28.31 -3.67 -0.89
C PRO A 456 29.69 -3.64 -0.24
N SER A 457 30.72 -3.42 -1.05
CA SER A 457 32.09 -3.34 -0.53
C SER A 457 32.26 -2.08 0.34
N GLU A 458 33.23 -2.08 1.25
CA GLU A 458 33.53 -0.91 2.08
C GLU A 458 33.94 0.30 1.23
N GLU A 459 34.66 0.06 0.13
CA GLU A 459 35.04 1.08 -0.85
C GLU A 459 33.81 1.72 -1.51
N GLU A 460 32.83 0.90 -1.92
CA GLU A 460 31.57 1.37 -2.50
C GLU A 460 30.78 2.25 -1.50
N LEU A 461 30.64 1.79 -0.25
CA LEU A 461 29.96 2.55 0.79
C LEU A 461 30.63 3.89 1.07
N ASN A 462 31.96 3.93 1.07
CA ASN A 462 32.72 5.17 1.25
C ASN A 462 32.54 6.14 0.07
N LEU A 463 32.52 5.63 -1.16
CA LEU A 463 32.23 6.42 -2.35
C LEU A 463 30.81 7.01 -2.33
N ILE A 464 29.80 6.18 -2.02
CA ILE A 464 28.40 6.61 -1.89
C ILE A 464 28.27 7.69 -0.82
N ARG A 465 28.87 7.48 0.37
CA ARG A 465 28.85 8.46 1.46
C ARG A 465 29.47 9.79 1.02
N ARG A 466 30.58 9.75 0.30
CA ARG A 466 31.24 10.94 -0.23
C ARG A 466 30.36 11.68 -1.24
N ASP A 467 29.74 10.96 -2.17
CA ASP A 467 28.90 11.55 -3.21
C ASP A 467 27.59 12.12 -2.63
N ARG A 468 26.94 11.42 -1.69
CA ARG A 468 25.79 11.94 -0.94
C ARG A 468 26.15 13.21 -0.18
N THR A 469 27.27 13.21 0.55
CA THR A 469 27.75 14.38 1.30
C THR A 469 28.01 15.56 0.36
N ARG A 470 28.67 15.33 -0.79
CA ARG A 470 28.94 16.38 -1.77
C ARG A 470 27.65 17.01 -2.30
N PHE A 471 26.67 16.19 -2.67
CA PHE A 471 25.37 16.68 -3.16
C PHE A 471 24.63 17.49 -2.08
N LEU A 472 24.58 16.98 -0.85
CA LEU A 472 23.89 17.65 0.25
C LEU A 472 24.51 18.99 0.62
N LYS A 473 25.85 19.13 0.53
CA LYS A 473 26.51 20.42 0.73
C LYS A 473 25.99 21.48 -0.23
N GLU A 474 25.74 21.11 -1.48
CA GLU A 474 25.16 22.03 -2.46
C GLU A 474 23.69 22.28 -2.17
N LEU A 475 22.91 21.23 -1.87
CA LEU A 475 21.48 21.34 -1.56
C LEU A 475 21.20 22.28 -0.38
N LEU A 476 21.99 22.19 0.70
CA LEU A 476 21.86 23.02 1.90
C LEU A 476 22.05 24.52 1.62
N ARG A 477 22.73 24.89 0.53
CA ARG A 477 22.87 26.29 0.11
C ARG A 477 21.55 26.86 -0.43
N HIS A 478 20.66 25.99 -0.91
CA HIS A 478 19.38 26.35 -1.49
C HIS A 478 18.20 26.09 -0.54
N ASP A 479 18.16 24.93 0.13
CA ASP A 479 17.08 24.54 1.04
C ASP A 479 17.65 23.77 2.25
N GLU A 480 17.65 24.45 3.41
CA GLU A 480 18.15 23.91 4.67
C GLU A 480 17.32 22.72 5.17
N ALA A 481 15.99 22.85 5.13
CA ALA A 481 15.08 21.85 5.69
C ALA A 481 15.15 20.56 4.87
N LEU A 482 15.13 20.68 3.55
CA LEU A 482 15.23 19.53 2.65
C LEU A 482 16.62 18.87 2.71
N GLY A 483 17.68 19.67 2.83
CA GLY A 483 19.05 19.17 2.96
C GLY A 483 19.24 18.33 4.22
N PHE A 484 18.76 18.79 5.38
CA PHE A 484 18.86 18.00 6.61
C PHE A 484 17.95 16.77 6.61
N ALA A 485 16.73 16.88 6.08
CA ALA A 485 15.82 15.75 5.99
C ALA A 485 16.40 14.64 5.09
N LEU A 486 17.01 15.01 3.96
CA LEU A 486 17.65 14.03 3.06
C LEU A 486 18.94 13.46 3.65
N ALA A 487 19.70 14.24 4.44
CA ALA A 487 20.86 13.75 5.17
C ALA A 487 20.47 12.65 6.18
N GLU A 488 19.37 12.86 6.91
CA GLU A 488 18.81 11.88 7.82
C GLU A 488 18.35 10.62 7.09
N ALA A 489 17.61 10.77 5.98
CA ALA A 489 17.13 9.66 5.16
C ALA A 489 18.30 8.81 4.63
N PHE A 490 19.39 9.44 4.19
CA PHE A 490 20.61 8.75 3.77
C PHE A 490 21.44 8.15 4.90
N GLY A 491 21.03 8.32 6.17
CA GLY A 491 21.76 7.82 7.34
C GLY A 491 23.13 8.49 7.52
N LEU A 492 23.27 9.76 7.13
CA LEU A 492 24.51 10.50 7.30
C LEU A 492 24.60 11.13 8.68
N PRO A 493 25.81 11.23 9.28
CA PRO A 493 25.97 11.90 10.57
C PRO A 493 25.58 13.37 10.47
N LEU A 494 24.47 13.76 11.10
CA LEU A 494 23.94 15.13 11.05
C LEU A 494 24.93 16.17 11.57
N ASP A 495 25.77 15.83 12.55
CA ASP A 495 26.80 16.73 13.06
C ASP A 495 27.86 17.07 12.00
N VAL A 496 28.25 16.12 11.15
CA VAL A 496 29.20 16.35 10.05
C VAL A 496 28.57 17.24 8.98
N ILE A 497 27.31 16.98 8.64
CA ILE A 497 26.56 17.79 7.67
C ILE A 497 26.34 19.22 8.20
N ARG A 498 26.05 19.35 9.50
CA ARG A 498 25.86 20.65 10.17
C ARG A 498 27.15 21.44 10.26
N GLU A 499 28.29 20.80 10.54
CA GLU A 499 29.62 21.42 10.47
C GLU A 499 29.85 22.07 9.10
N GLU A 500 29.61 21.32 8.03
CA GLU A 500 29.81 21.81 6.66
C GLU A 500 28.86 22.97 6.31
N TYR A 501 27.63 22.92 6.82
CA TYR A 501 26.65 23.99 6.65
C TYR A 501 27.04 25.27 7.39
N VAL A 502 27.47 25.15 8.65
CA VAL A 502 27.96 26.27 9.47
C VAL A 502 29.14 26.96 8.80
N LEU A 503 30.12 26.18 8.32
CA LEU A 503 31.29 26.72 7.63
C LEU A 503 30.88 27.52 6.40
N PHE A 504 29.95 27.00 5.59
CA PHE A 504 29.41 27.72 4.44
C PHE A 504 28.72 29.05 4.83
N LEU A 505 27.94 29.05 5.93
CA LEU A 505 27.26 30.27 6.38
C LEU A 505 28.26 31.36 6.80
N TYR A 506 29.32 31.01 7.55
CA TYR A 506 30.41 31.97 7.82
C TYR A 506 31.22 32.30 6.57
N GLN A 507 31.49 31.37 5.66
CA GLN A 507 32.17 31.72 4.41
C GLN A 507 31.38 32.72 3.55
N SER A 508 30.05 32.79 3.71
CA SER A 508 29.14 33.63 2.94
C SER A 508 28.61 34.88 3.67
N GLY A 509 29.16 35.23 4.84
CA GLY A 509 28.76 36.44 5.57
C GLY A 509 27.49 36.29 6.42
N ARG A 510 26.90 35.09 6.52
CA ARG A 510 25.58 34.85 7.15
C ARG A 510 25.71 34.44 8.62
N ASP A 511 26.40 35.26 9.40
CA ASP A 511 26.87 34.92 10.75
C ASP A 511 25.72 34.64 11.73
N GLU A 512 24.64 35.41 11.68
CA GLU A 512 23.47 35.20 12.55
C GLU A 512 22.83 33.81 12.35
N ARG A 513 22.75 33.35 11.10
CA ARG A 513 22.25 31.99 10.80
C ARG A 513 23.27 30.93 11.19
N ALA A 514 24.56 31.21 11.02
CA ALA A 514 25.63 30.30 11.39
C ALA A 514 25.64 30.06 12.92
N ASP A 515 25.41 31.13 13.69
CA ASP A 515 25.32 31.09 15.15
C ASP A 515 24.18 30.17 15.62
N LEU A 516 22.98 30.33 15.05
CA LEU A 516 21.83 29.46 15.35
C LEU A 516 22.09 27.99 14.99
N ALA A 517 22.90 27.73 13.97
CA ALA A 517 23.28 26.38 13.58
C ALA A 517 24.38 25.79 14.48
N ILE A 518 25.33 26.60 14.96
CA ILE A 518 26.36 26.19 15.94
C ILE A 518 25.73 25.77 17.27
N GLU A 519 24.72 26.49 17.75
CA GLU A 519 24.04 26.17 19.02
C GLU A 519 23.41 24.77 19.02
N LYS A 520 23.12 24.22 17.83
CA LYS A 520 22.56 22.88 17.66
C LYS A 520 23.63 21.79 17.54
N MET A 521 24.92 22.11 17.61
CA MET A 521 26.02 21.15 17.51
C MET A 521 26.44 20.61 18.89
N GLN A 522 26.79 19.33 18.95
CA GLN A 522 27.29 18.71 20.19
C GLN A 522 28.75 19.09 20.52
N LYS A 523 29.58 19.34 19.51
CA LYS A 523 31.03 19.59 19.65
C LYS A 523 31.50 20.72 18.73
N PRO A 524 31.10 21.98 19.00
CA PRO A 524 31.44 23.12 18.16
C PRO A 524 32.94 23.44 18.12
N GLU A 525 33.71 22.99 19.11
CA GLU A 525 35.16 23.25 19.23
C GLU A 525 35.95 22.67 18.05
N ARG A 526 35.42 21.65 17.38
CA ARG A 526 36.02 21.05 16.17
C ARG A 526 36.13 22.03 15.01
N LEU A 527 35.27 23.06 14.97
CA LEU A 527 35.24 24.05 13.90
C LEU A 527 36.32 25.12 14.04
N VAL A 528 36.94 25.25 15.20
CA VAL A 528 37.59 26.50 15.60
C VAL A 528 38.75 26.91 14.70
N LEU A 529 39.53 25.94 14.21
CA LEU A 529 40.62 26.20 13.28
C LEU A 529 40.09 26.69 11.92
N LYS A 530 38.99 26.11 11.43
CA LYS A 530 38.35 26.51 10.18
C LYS A 530 37.68 27.88 10.31
N LEU A 531 37.05 28.16 11.44
CA LEU A 531 36.48 29.48 11.73
C LEU A 531 37.57 30.56 11.85
N GLY A 532 38.71 30.24 12.46
CA GLY A 532 39.88 31.11 12.51
C GLY A 532 40.45 31.42 11.11
N ALA A 533 40.53 30.40 10.24
CA ALA A 533 40.92 30.56 8.83
C ALA A 533 39.95 31.47 8.04
N ILE A 534 38.64 31.33 8.26
CA ILE A 534 37.61 32.20 7.66
C ILE A 534 37.77 33.63 8.18
N ALA A 535 37.93 33.82 9.48
CA ALA A 535 38.10 35.14 10.09
C ALA A 535 39.35 35.86 9.58
N ARG A 536 40.46 35.12 9.40
CA ARG A 536 41.68 35.65 8.78
C ARG A 536 41.44 36.09 7.34
N ALA A 537 40.79 35.25 6.52
CA ALA A 537 40.50 35.59 5.13
C ALA A 537 39.63 36.86 5.02
N ARG A 538 38.59 36.96 5.85
CA ARG A 538 37.76 38.18 5.95
C ARG A 538 38.59 39.40 6.34
N LEU A 539 39.43 39.29 7.36
CA LEU A 539 40.27 40.41 7.82
C LEU A 539 41.29 40.82 6.75
N SER A 540 41.90 39.86 6.06
CA SER A 540 42.77 40.09 4.90
C SER A 540 42.08 40.91 3.81
N LEU A 541 40.84 40.53 3.45
CA LEU A 541 40.04 41.27 2.47
C LEU A 541 39.72 42.71 2.91
N ILE A 542 39.33 42.91 4.16
CA ILE A 542 39.07 44.25 4.71
C ILE A 542 40.32 45.11 4.63
N LEU A 543 41.45 44.60 5.15
CA LEU A 543 42.72 45.32 5.19
C LEU A 543 43.27 45.62 3.79
N ARG A 544 43.12 44.69 2.83
CA ARG A 544 43.50 44.92 1.43
C ARG A 544 42.71 46.08 0.82
N ARG A 545 41.41 46.21 1.12
CA ARG A 545 40.58 47.33 0.64
C ARG A 545 40.93 48.65 1.30
N MET A 546 41.08 48.64 2.63
CA MET A 546 41.50 49.83 3.36
C MET A 546 42.85 50.34 2.84
N LYS A 547 43.78 49.44 2.48
CA LYS A 547 45.06 49.82 1.86
C LYS A 547 44.91 50.54 0.51
N THR A 548 43.89 50.18 -0.28
CA THR A 548 43.66 50.80 -1.59
C THR A 548 42.98 52.15 -1.53
N GLU A 549 42.33 52.48 -0.41
CA GLU A 549 41.54 53.69 -0.24
C GLU A 549 42.33 54.73 0.57
N ALA A 550 42.52 55.92 -0.01
CA ALA A 550 43.37 56.96 0.57
C ALA A 550 42.88 57.47 1.94
N GLU A 551 41.57 57.36 2.20
CA GLU A 551 40.94 57.75 3.47
C GLU A 551 41.44 56.94 4.67
N TYR A 552 41.92 55.71 4.47
CA TYR A 552 42.44 54.87 5.55
C TYR A 552 43.97 54.91 5.68
N ALA A 553 44.69 55.70 4.89
CA ALA A 553 46.17 55.69 4.89
C ALA A 553 46.77 55.96 6.27
N VAL A 554 46.17 56.86 7.06
CA VAL A 554 46.58 57.16 8.44
C VAL A 554 46.35 55.95 9.35
N VAL A 555 45.16 55.33 9.28
CA VAL A 555 44.80 54.13 10.05
C VAL A 555 45.79 53.00 9.75
N MET A 556 46.08 52.76 8.47
CA MET A 556 46.97 51.70 8.01
C MET A 556 48.43 51.89 8.48
N SER A 557 48.88 53.14 8.67
CA SER A 557 50.23 53.43 9.16
C SER A 557 50.45 53.14 10.65
N MET A 558 49.35 52.99 11.40
CA MET A 558 49.37 52.77 12.85
C MET A 558 49.19 51.29 13.23
N LEU A 559 48.99 50.39 12.25
CA LEU A 559 48.77 48.97 12.50
C LEU A 559 50.10 48.21 12.74
N PRO A 560 50.14 47.20 13.64
CA PRO A 560 51.29 46.34 13.82
C PRO A 560 51.72 45.64 12.51
N ALA A 561 52.91 45.98 12.01
CA ALA A 561 53.36 45.57 10.67
C ALA A 561 53.54 44.05 10.52
N ASP A 562 53.92 43.37 11.59
CA ASP A 562 54.12 41.92 11.67
C ASP A 562 52.80 41.15 11.58
N VAL A 563 51.80 41.55 12.38
CA VAL A 563 50.45 40.94 12.37
C VAL A 563 49.76 41.25 11.04
N PHE A 564 49.88 42.49 10.56
CA PHE A 564 49.35 42.91 9.27
C PHE A 564 49.92 42.10 8.10
N ALA A 565 51.25 41.94 8.03
CA ALA A 565 51.91 41.16 6.99
C ALA A 565 51.48 39.68 7.01
N TRP A 566 51.31 39.11 8.20
CA TRP A 566 50.84 37.73 8.36
C TRP A 566 49.39 37.56 7.92
N VAL A 567 48.46 38.44 8.35
CA VAL A 567 47.03 38.36 7.97
C VAL A 567 46.86 38.41 6.45
N ILE A 568 47.63 39.27 5.77
CA ILE A 568 47.55 39.45 4.30
C ILE A 568 48.23 38.32 3.53
N SER A 569 49.08 37.52 4.18
CA SER A 569 49.65 36.32 3.58
C SER A 569 48.63 35.18 3.57
N ASP A 570 48.37 34.58 2.42
CA ASP A 570 47.32 33.57 2.28
C ASP A 570 47.73 32.18 2.79
N THR A 571 49.04 31.88 2.82
CA THR A 571 49.58 30.52 3.04
C THR A 571 50.43 30.36 4.28
N GLN A 572 50.55 31.40 5.13
CA GLN A 572 51.38 31.31 6.33
C GLN A 572 50.65 30.62 7.48
N PRO A 573 51.17 29.53 8.10
CA PRO A 573 50.54 28.93 9.28
C PRO A 573 50.68 29.82 10.53
N PRO A 574 49.94 29.54 11.61
CA PRO A 574 48.75 28.68 11.65
C PRO A 574 47.53 29.36 10.98
N LEU A 575 46.45 28.63 10.69
CA LEU A 575 45.19 29.15 10.12
C LEU A 575 45.32 29.72 8.70
N GLU A 576 45.73 28.90 7.72
CA GLU A 576 45.77 29.29 6.30
C GLU A 576 44.45 29.94 5.85
N ALA A 577 44.52 31.06 5.12
CA ALA A 577 43.35 31.84 4.77
C ALA A 577 42.38 31.03 3.89
N ASP A 578 41.11 30.97 4.27
CA ASP A 578 40.11 30.19 3.54
C ASP A 578 39.82 30.83 2.17
N PRO A 579 40.12 30.13 1.05
CA PRO A 579 39.99 30.69 -0.30
C PRO A 579 38.54 30.83 -0.79
N LEU A 580 37.56 30.25 -0.08
CA LEU A 580 36.14 30.37 -0.43
C LEU A 580 35.53 31.69 0.02
N VAL A 581 36.09 32.32 1.06
CA VAL A 581 35.60 33.62 1.57
C VAL A 581 35.68 34.69 0.49
N GLU A 582 36.79 34.77 -0.25
CA GLU A 582 36.95 35.74 -1.33
C GLU A 582 35.90 35.58 -2.45
N LYS A 583 35.32 34.39 -2.61
CA LYS A 583 34.29 34.12 -3.61
C LYS A 583 32.88 34.36 -3.10
N LEU A 584 32.64 34.15 -1.80
CA LEU A 584 31.30 34.06 -1.21
C LEU A 584 30.93 35.27 -0.34
N ASP A 585 31.90 35.93 0.28
CA ASP A 585 31.73 37.11 1.12
C ASP A 585 32.52 38.29 0.53
N LEU A 586 31.91 38.92 -0.48
CA LEU A 586 32.53 40.03 -1.22
C LEU A 586 32.58 41.32 -0.42
N THR A 587 31.99 41.45 0.78
CA THR A 587 32.06 42.68 1.57
C THR A 587 32.00 42.34 3.06
N PRO A 588 33.06 41.71 3.60
CA PRO A 588 33.07 41.28 4.98
C PRO A 588 32.99 42.48 5.94
N SER A 589 32.20 42.33 6.99
CA SER A 589 32.04 43.33 8.05
C SER A 589 33.15 43.20 9.09
N LEU A 590 33.78 44.32 9.44
CA LEU A 590 34.79 44.37 10.49
C LEU A 590 34.21 43.97 11.86
N THR A 591 32.99 44.40 12.15
CA THR A 591 32.26 44.07 13.39
C THR A 591 31.93 42.58 13.46
N SER A 592 31.39 42.00 12.38
CA SER A 592 31.05 40.58 12.35
C SER A 592 32.30 39.69 12.42
N THR A 593 33.38 40.12 11.75
CA THR A 593 34.70 39.47 11.86
C THR A 593 35.23 39.52 13.30
N HIS A 594 35.04 40.64 14.01
CA HIS A 594 35.40 40.73 15.42
C HIS A 594 34.65 39.72 16.30
N TYR A 595 33.33 39.62 16.13
CA TYR A 595 32.50 38.67 16.87
C TYR A 595 32.88 37.21 16.58
N LEU A 596 33.20 36.88 15.32
CA LEU A 596 33.70 35.56 14.95
C LEU A 596 35.04 35.23 15.65
N LEU A 597 35.97 36.18 15.71
CA LEU A 597 37.24 36.02 16.42
C LEU A 597 37.04 35.82 17.93
N LEU A 598 36.11 36.58 18.55
CA LEU A 598 35.76 36.39 19.97
C LEU A 598 35.18 34.99 20.23
N LYS A 599 34.33 34.49 19.33
CA LYS A 599 33.81 33.12 19.40
C LYS A 599 34.93 32.08 19.28
N CYS A 600 35.87 32.29 18.36
CA CYS A 600 37.04 31.41 18.23
C CYS A 600 37.86 31.39 19.52
N LEU A 601 38.12 32.55 20.14
CA LEU A 601 38.84 32.64 21.42
C LEU A 601 38.12 31.95 22.58
N ALA A 602 36.78 31.93 22.57
CA ALA A 602 36.00 31.21 23.57
C ALA A 602 36.08 29.68 23.41
N MET A 603 36.36 29.19 22.20
CA MET A 603 36.39 27.77 21.85
C MET A 603 37.82 27.18 21.75
N ILE A 604 38.85 28.03 21.58
CA ILE A 604 40.27 27.62 21.54
C ILE A 604 40.82 27.56 22.97
N PRO A 605 41.55 26.49 23.35
CA PRO A 605 42.29 26.48 24.61
C PRO A 605 43.27 27.66 24.71
N PRO A 606 43.39 28.37 25.84
CA PRO A 606 44.25 29.55 26.00
C PRO A 606 45.76 29.21 26.05
N THR A 607 46.17 28.21 25.29
CA THR A 607 47.52 27.64 25.20
C THR A 607 47.74 27.20 23.76
N GLY A 608 48.69 27.81 23.04
CA GLY A 608 49.03 27.45 21.66
C GLY A 608 49.18 28.65 20.73
N GLU A 609 49.85 28.41 19.60
CA GLU A 609 50.13 29.45 18.59
C GLU A 609 48.84 29.95 17.92
N GLU A 610 47.83 29.08 17.77
CA GLU A 610 46.53 29.43 17.20
C GLU A 610 45.79 30.45 18.07
N PHE A 611 45.84 30.29 19.40
CA PHE A 611 45.23 31.24 20.34
C PHE A 611 45.90 32.61 20.25
N GLU A 612 47.23 32.65 20.22
CA GLU A 612 48.00 33.89 20.10
C GLU A 612 47.67 34.62 18.79
N LYS A 613 47.60 33.89 17.67
CA LYS A 613 47.26 34.48 16.37
C LYS A 613 45.82 34.98 16.28
N VAL A 614 44.84 34.24 16.81
CA VAL A 614 43.44 34.72 16.87
C VAL A 614 43.30 35.92 17.79
N SER A 615 44.04 35.94 18.91
CA SER A 615 44.06 37.08 19.85
C SER A 615 44.67 38.32 19.19
N ALA A 616 45.79 38.16 18.48
CA ALA A 616 46.43 39.22 17.70
C ALA A 616 45.49 39.78 16.60
N MET A 617 44.76 38.92 15.87
CA MET A 617 43.74 39.37 14.92
C MET A 617 42.61 40.14 15.60
N SER A 618 42.16 39.67 16.77
CA SER A 618 41.09 40.32 17.53
C SER A 618 41.51 41.71 18.00
N GLN A 619 42.75 41.86 18.48
CA GLN A 619 43.32 43.15 18.86
C GLN A 619 43.48 44.07 17.65
N LEU A 620 44.00 43.56 16.53
CA LEU A 620 44.12 44.32 15.28
C LEU A 620 42.76 44.87 14.83
N VAL A 621 41.70 44.06 14.88
CA VAL A 621 40.34 44.51 14.54
C VAL A 621 39.85 45.60 15.50
N LYS A 622 40.10 45.48 16.81
CA LYS A 622 39.75 46.52 17.79
C LYS A 622 40.48 47.83 17.51
N ASP A 623 41.77 47.76 17.20
CA ASP A 623 42.58 48.93 16.89
C ASP A 623 42.04 49.62 15.63
N VAL A 624 41.74 48.87 14.57
CA VAL A 624 41.10 49.38 13.35
C VAL A 624 39.75 50.04 13.67
N ILE A 625 38.86 49.37 14.43
CA ILE A 625 37.55 49.94 14.81
C ILE A 625 37.73 51.25 15.60
N SER A 626 38.68 51.30 16.54
CA SER A 626 38.92 52.48 17.36
C SER A 626 39.42 53.67 16.53
N GLN A 627 40.30 53.40 15.57
CA GLN A 627 40.88 54.42 14.70
C GLN A 627 39.86 54.93 13.68
N VAL A 628 39.04 54.04 13.09
CA VAL A 628 37.96 54.45 12.19
C VAL A 628 36.94 55.33 12.93
N LYS A 629 36.58 55.02 14.19
CA LYS A 629 35.68 55.85 15.01
C LYS A 629 36.25 57.22 15.40
N LEU A 630 37.57 57.36 15.47
CA LEU A 630 38.25 58.63 15.79
C LEU A 630 38.35 59.55 14.56
N HIS A 631 38.24 59.00 13.35
CA HIS A 631 38.45 59.71 12.07
C HIS A 631 37.20 59.77 11.18
N SER A 632 36.08 59.16 11.60
CA SER A 632 34.71 59.35 11.05
C SER A 632 34.00 60.50 11.76
#